data_AF-A0AA40ST38-F1
#
_entry.id   AF-A0AA40ST38-F1
#
_cell.length_a   1.000
_cell.length_b   1.000
_cell.length_c   1.000
_cell.angle_alpha   90.00
_cell.angle_beta   90.00
_cell.angle_gamma   90.00
#
_symmetry.space_group_name_H-M   'P 1'
#
loop_
_entity.id
_entity.type
_entity.pdbx_description
1 polymer ?
#
loop_
_entity_poly.entity_id
_entity_poly.type
_entity_poly.pdbx_seq_one_letter_code
_entity_poly.pdbx_strand_id
1 'polypeptide(L)'
;MKLTQKLYIAIAAVAMSWGVLEAVPAGAVTLNFDWTGNTGYSVRGTFAYDETQDYATVDESKLQFITVDVFDSSKKLLNSFAPIINGSITYDFLDFNYDTATKSLFGFFDVGQDKAQNTDYYLFGNIGLSLSLRNPAKGTIDQNNGLISVTSTTPVPEPLTTGGTVLAGGIGWLVRKQANAQTKA
;
A
#
# COMPACT_ATOMS: atom_id res chain seq x y z
N MET A 1 38.23 17.10 29.74
CA MET A 1 37.74 15.85 29.12
C MET A 1 36.54 16.20 28.25
N LYS A 2 36.53 15.75 26.99
CA LYS A 2 35.57 16.12 25.95
C LYS A 2 34.30 15.27 26.07
N LEU A 3 33.12 15.90 26.13
CA LEU A 3 31.84 15.23 25.92
C LEU A 3 31.60 15.12 24.41
N THR A 4 31.62 13.90 23.87
CA THR A 4 31.23 13.63 22.48
C THR A 4 29.83 13.03 22.46
N GLN A 5 28.87 13.88 22.06
CA GLN A 5 27.49 13.51 21.77
C GLN A 5 27.48 12.71 20.46
N LYS A 6 27.12 11.43 20.52
CA LYS A 6 26.96 10.58 19.34
C LYS A 6 25.57 10.81 18.75
N LEU A 7 25.54 11.47 17.59
CA LEU A 7 24.34 11.63 16.77
C LEU A 7 24.07 10.30 16.06
N TYR A 8 23.02 9.58 16.44
CA TYR A 8 22.54 8.42 15.71
C TYR A 8 21.64 8.90 14.58
N ILE A 9 22.17 8.91 13.36
CA ILE A 9 21.38 9.13 12.15
C ILE A 9 20.61 7.83 11.89
N ALA A 10 19.32 7.82 12.19
CA ALA A 10 18.42 6.74 11.78
C ALA A 10 18.22 6.84 10.27
N ILE A 11 18.81 5.93 9.51
CA ILE A 11 18.52 5.76 8.09
C ILE A 11 17.18 5.02 8.02
N ALA A 12 16.11 5.74 7.67
CA ALA A 12 14.85 5.11 7.27
C ALA A 12 15.09 4.37 5.94
N ALA A 13 15.40 3.07 6.02
CA ALA A 13 15.41 2.21 4.86
C ALA A 13 13.95 2.02 4.43
N VAL A 14 13.52 2.75 3.41
CA VAL A 14 12.30 2.42 2.68
C VAL A 14 12.59 1.11 1.95
N ALA A 15 12.16 0.00 2.53
CA ALA A 15 12.09 -1.26 1.81
C ALA A 15 11.01 -1.10 0.74
N MET A 16 11.43 -0.79 -0.49
CA MET A 16 10.57 -0.96 -1.65
C MET A 16 10.42 -2.47 -1.84
N SER A 17 9.33 -3.03 -1.35
CA SER A 17 8.91 -4.37 -1.75
C SER A 17 8.78 -4.35 -3.27
N TRP A 18 9.53 -5.22 -3.95
CA TRP A 18 9.29 -5.52 -5.36
C TRP A 18 7.95 -6.23 -5.44
N GLY A 19 6.88 -5.43 -5.51
CA GLY A 19 5.57 -5.91 -5.90
C GLY A 19 5.65 -6.42 -7.32
N VAL A 20 5.03 -7.59 -7.55
CA VAL A 20 4.73 -8.09 -8.89
C VAL A 20 4.12 -6.92 -9.67
N LEU A 21 4.74 -6.49 -10.77
CA LEU A 21 4.08 -5.63 -11.75
C LEU A 21 3.04 -6.49 -12.46
N GLU A 22 1.93 -6.77 -11.79
CA GLU A 22 0.74 -7.22 -12.48
C GLU A 22 0.24 -6.02 -13.29
N ALA A 23 -0.06 -6.23 -14.56
CA ALA A 23 -0.61 -5.20 -15.42
C ALA A 23 -2.01 -4.86 -14.90
N VAL A 24 -2.08 -3.86 -14.02
CA VAL A 24 -3.33 -3.30 -13.54
C VAL A 24 -4.09 -2.81 -14.77
N PRO A 25 -5.36 -3.23 -14.98
CA PRO A 25 -6.20 -2.78 -16.08
C PRO A 25 -6.18 -1.25 -16.20
N ALA A 26 -6.24 -0.74 -17.43
CA ALA A 26 -6.41 0.69 -17.65
C ALA A 26 -7.67 1.16 -16.91
N GLY A 27 -7.51 2.10 -15.98
CA GLY A 27 -8.59 2.58 -15.12
C GLY A 27 -8.71 1.90 -13.74
N ALA A 28 -7.76 1.08 -13.31
CA ALA A 28 -7.71 0.66 -11.92
C ALA A 28 -6.83 1.57 -11.05
N VAL A 29 -7.31 1.82 -9.84
CA VAL A 29 -6.60 2.60 -8.81
C VAL A 29 -6.00 1.67 -7.77
N THR A 30 -4.76 1.94 -7.40
CA THR A 30 -4.04 1.18 -6.37
C THR A 30 -3.92 2.02 -5.11
N LEU A 31 -4.34 1.46 -3.98
CA LEU A 31 -4.36 2.10 -2.68
C LEU A 31 -3.60 1.24 -1.67
N ASN A 32 -2.98 1.89 -0.69
CA ASN A 32 -2.37 1.22 0.45
C ASN A 32 -3.21 1.48 1.70
N PHE A 33 -3.21 0.51 2.60
CA PHE A 33 -3.61 0.75 3.99
C PHE A 33 -2.47 0.41 4.95
N ASP A 34 -2.38 1.17 6.03
CA ASP A 34 -1.42 0.98 7.11
C ASP A 34 -2.16 0.92 8.44
N TRP A 35 -1.93 -0.16 9.17
CA TRP A 35 -2.34 -0.36 10.55
C TRP A 35 -1.11 -0.51 11.44
N THR A 36 -1.12 0.14 12.61
CA THR A 36 -0.09 -0.02 13.63
C THR A 36 -0.75 -0.27 14.98
N GLY A 37 -0.36 -1.36 15.62
CA GLY A 37 -0.80 -1.73 16.96
C GLY A 37 -0.09 -0.91 18.05
N ASN A 38 -0.64 -0.97 19.27
CA ASN A 38 -0.14 -0.25 20.44
C ASN A 38 1.29 -0.63 20.84
N THR A 39 1.76 -1.82 20.48
CA THR A 39 3.12 -2.30 20.80
C THR A 39 4.09 -2.24 19.61
N GLY A 40 3.65 -1.65 18.48
CA GLY A 40 4.50 -1.36 17.32
C GLY A 40 4.49 -2.41 16.22
N TYR A 41 3.77 -3.53 16.39
CA TYR A 41 3.45 -4.41 15.27
C TYR A 41 2.66 -3.64 14.22
N SER A 42 2.83 -3.99 12.95
CA SER A 42 2.12 -3.29 11.88
C SER A 42 1.68 -4.24 10.78
N VAL A 43 0.54 -3.91 10.17
CA VAL A 43 0.00 -4.59 9.01
C VAL A 43 -0.10 -3.55 7.91
N ARG A 44 0.41 -3.90 6.73
CA ARG A 44 0.29 -3.08 5.54
C ARG A 44 -0.41 -3.88 4.48
N GLY A 45 -1.24 -3.25 3.68
CA GLY A 45 -1.76 -3.91 2.50
C GLY A 45 -1.89 -2.97 1.33
N THR A 46 -1.96 -3.57 0.15
CA THR A 46 -2.18 -2.87 -1.10
C THR A 46 -3.35 -3.54 -1.78
N PHE A 47 -4.31 -2.74 -2.25
CA PHE A 47 -5.49 -3.24 -2.95
C PHE A 47 -5.78 -2.39 -4.18
N ALA A 48 -6.45 -2.98 -5.16
CA ALA A 48 -6.90 -2.28 -6.34
C ALA A 48 -8.32 -2.65 -6.74
N TYR A 49 -9.02 -1.71 -7.35
CA TYR A 49 -10.32 -1.88 -7.97
C TYR A 49 -10.41 -1.05 -9.25
N ASP A 50 -11.35 -1.40 -10.13
CA ASP A 50 -11.65 -0.63 -11.34
C ASP A 50 -12.42 0.65 -10.98
N GLU A 51 -11.75 1.80 -11.10
CA GLU A 51 -12.32 3.11 -10.74
C GLU A 51 -13.32 3.62 -11.78
N THR A 52 -13.33 3.03 -12.98
CA THR A 52 -14.24 3.41 -14.07
C THR A 52 -15.69 2.99 -13.83
N GLN A 53 -15.91 2.08 -12.88
CA GLN A 53 -17.22 1.54 -12.53
C GLN A 53 -18.04 2.44 -11.60
N ASP A 54 -17.47 3.56 -11.14
CA ASP A 54 -18.13 4.58 -10.29
C ASP A 54 -18.83 3.99 -9.04
N TYR A 55 -18.16 3.06 -8.37
CA TYR A 55 -18.68 2.44 -7.15
C TYR A 55 -18.73 3.45 -6.00
N ALA A 56 -19.86 3.52 -5.27
CA ALA A 56 -19.93 4.23 -4.00
C ALA A 56 -19.12 3.54 -2.89
N THR A 57 -19.13 2.20 -2.88
CA THR A 57 -18.35 1.37 -1.96
C THR A 57 -17.72 0.18 -2.69
N VAL A 58 -16.50 -0.16 -2.28
CA VAL A 58 -15.74 -1.30 -2.77
C VAL A 58 -15.68 -2.34 -1.65
N ASP A 59 -16.29 -3.49 -1.90
CA ASP A 59 -16.21 -4.68 -1.05
C ASP A 59 -15.25 -5.71 -1.68
N GLU A 60 -15.03 -6.84 -1.01
CA GLU A 60 -14.11 -7.88 -1.49
C GLU A 60 -14.45 -8.41 -2.90
N SER A 61 -15.74 -8.39 -3.31
CA SER A 61 -16.16 -8.86 -4.63
C SER A 61 -15.76 -7.92 -5.77
N LYS A 62 -15.43 -6.66 -5.46
CA LYS A 62 -15.07 -5.61 -6.41
C LYS A 62 -13.57 -5.38 -6.51
N LEU A 63 -12.78 -6.05 -5.67
CA LEU A 63 -11.33 -5.95 -5.69
C LEU A 63 -10.74 -6.79 -6.83
N GLN A 64 -9.76 -6.22 -7.52
CA GLN A 64 -8.92 -6.95 -8.47
C GLN A 64 -7.83 -7.74 -7.75
N PHE A 65 -7.24 -7.14 -6.73
CA PHE A 65 -6.33 -7.82 -5.82
C PHE A 65 -6.32 -7.13 -4.46
N ILE A 66 -5.85 -7.88 -3.46
CA ILE A 66 -5.39 -7.33 -2.18
C ILE A 66 -4.20 -8.17 -1.71
N THR A 67 -3.13 -7.50 -1.30
CA THR A 67 -1.98 -8.10 -0.62
C THR A 67 -1.86 -7.55 0.79
N VAL A 68 -1.32 -8.36 1.70
CA VAL A 68 -1.22 -8.03 3.12
C VAL A 68 0.12 -8.52 3.66
N ASP A 69 0.90 -7.60 4.20
CA ASP A 69 2.18 -7.85 4.85
C ASP A 69 2.08 -7.56 6.35
N VAL A 70 2.59 -8.48 7.16
CA VAL A 70 2.60 -8.38 8.63
C VAL A 70 4.03 -8.22 9.11
N PHE A 71 4.27 -7.24 9.97
CA PHE A 71 5.58 -6.92 10.51
C PHE A 71 5.58 -6.96 12.04
N ASP A 72 6.70 -7.39 12.62
CA ASP A 72 6.93 -7.27 14.05
C ASP A 72 7.22 -5.83 14.49
N SER A 73 7.36 -5.63 15.80
CA SER A 73 7.66 -4.31 16.38
C SER A 73 9.03 -3.75 15.97
N SER A 74 9.95 -4.59 15.47
CA SER A 74 11.24 -4.17 14.92
C SER A 74 11.20 -3.95 13.40
N LYS A 75 10.00 -3.97 12.80
CA LYS A 75 9.74 -3.83 11.36
C LYS A 75 10.31 -4.96 10.51
N LYS A 76 10.55 -6.12 11.10
CA LYS A 76 10.87 -7.33 10.35
C LYS A 76 9.59 -7.95 9.81
N LEU A 77 9.58 -8.33 8.53
CA LEU A 77 8.49 -9.06 7.91
C LEU A 77 8.30 -10.42 8.60
N LEU A 78 7.07 -10.68 9.05
CA LEU A 78 6.65 -11.96 9.63
C LEU A 78 5.97 -12.84 8.60
N ASN A 79 5.07 -12.26 7.80
CA ASN A 79 4.36 -13.00 6.76
C ASN A 79 3.77 -12.06 5.68
N SER A 80 3.42 -12.63 4.53
CA SER A 80 2.78 -11.97 3.40
C SER A 80 1.67 -12.85 2.84
N PHE A 81 0.53 -12.25 2.51
CA PHE A 81 -0.67 -12.92 2.02
C PHE A 81 -1.25 -12.19 0.82
N ALA A 82 -2.00 -12.90 -0.01
CA ALA A 82 -2.77 -12.33 -1.11
C ALA A 82 -4.22 -12.87 -1.07
N PRO A 83 -5.08 -12.32 -0.19
CA PRO A 83 -6.46 -12.78 -0.05
C PRO A 83 -7.27 -12.75 -1.35
N ILE A 84 -6.93 -11.87 -2.30
CA ILE A 84 -7.50 -11.85 -3.65
C ILE A 84 -6.38 -11.76 -4.67
N ILE A 85 -6.41 -12.65 -5.66
CA ILE A 85 -5.53 -12.62 -6.83
C ILE A 85 -6.41 -12.68 -8.07
N ASN A 86 -6.23 -11.74 -9.01
CA ASN A 86 -7.02 -11.67 -10.25
C ASN A 86 -8.54 -11.76 -10.01
N GLY A 87 -9.04 -11.03 -9.02
CA GLY A 87 -10.45 -11.00 -8.61
C GLY A 87 -10.97 -12.27 -7.94
N SER A 88 -10.12 -13.28 -7.72
CA SER A 88 -10.49 -14.53 -7.07
C SER A 88 -10.11 -14.53 -5.59
N ILE A 89 -11.11 -14.71 -4.73
CA ILE A 89 -10.91 -14.79 -3.27
C ILE A 89 -10.25 -16.13 -2.91
N THR A 90 -9.19 -16.07 -2.10
CA THR A 90 -8.42 -17.23 -1.61
C THR A 90 -8.45 -17.37 -0.08
N TYR A 91 -9.12 -16.43 0.61
CA TYR A 91 -9.28 -16.41 2.06
C TYR A 91 -10.76 -16.30 2.43
N ASP A 92 -11.30 -17.36 3.04
CA ASP A 92 -12.74 -17.53 3.26
C ASP A 92 -13.38 -16.56 4.26
N PHE A 93 -12.56 -15.91 5.10
CA PHE A 93 -13.03 -14.95 6.10
C PHE A 93 -12.76 -13.50 5.71
N LEU A 94 -12.34 -13.24 4.47
CA LEU A 94 -12.08 -11.88 4.02
C LEU A 94 -13.34 -11.01 4.17
N ASP A 95 -13.22 -9.95 4.95
CA ASP A 95 -14.22 -8.88 5.05
C ASP A 95 -13.52 -7.54 4.83
N PHE A 96 -13.97 -6.82 3.83
CA PHE A 96 -13.34 -5.59 3.38
C PHE A 96 -14.41 -4.62 2.89
N ASN A 97 -14.36 -3.38 3.38
CA ASN A 97 -15.25 -2.32 2.91
C ASN A 97 -14.50 -1.00 2.81
N TYR A 98 -14.53 -0.40 1.63
CA TYR A 98 -13.91 0.90 1.33
C TYR A 98 -14.93 1.88 0.76
N ASP A 99 -14.99 3.08 1.33
CA ASP A 99 -15.83 4.17 0.87
C ASP A 99 -15.04 5.08 -0.09
N THR A 100 -15.51 5.19 -1.33
CA THR A 100 -14.78 5.90 -2.39
C THR A 100 -14.90 7.42 -2.27
N ALA A 101 -15.87 7.95 -1.51
CA ALA A 101 -16.06 9.37 -1.29
C ALA A 101 -15.18 9.88 -0.13
N THR A 102 -15.16 9.15 0.99
CA THR A 102 -14.35 9.48 2.18
C THR A 102 -12.94 8.92 2.12
N LYS A 103 -12.64 8.08 1.12
CA LYS A 103 -11.35 7.43 0.89
C LYS A 103 -10.88 6.64 2.13
N SER A 104 -11.81 6.01 2.82
CA SER A 104 -11.57 5.35 4.12
C SER A 104 -12.14 3.94 4.15
N LEU A 105 -11.48 3.05 4.90
CA LEU A 105 -12.04 1.74 5.24
C LEU A 105 -13.09 1.91 6.35
N PHE A 106 -14.08 1.03 6.38
CA PHE A 106 -15.13 1.06 7.42
C PHE A 106 -15.68 -0.35 7.71
N GLY A 107 -16.54 -0.46 8.72
CA GLY A 107 -17.24 -1.71 9.04
C GLY A 107 -16.36 -2.77 9.69
N PHE A 108 -16.81 -4.03 9.59
CA PHE A 108 -15.99 -5.18 9.95
C PHE A 108 -14.84 -5.30 8.94
N PHE A 109 -13.69 -5.76 9.41
CA PHE A 109 -12.49 -5.89 8.63
C PHE A 109 -11.78 -7.15 9.07
N ASP A 110 -11.45 -8.02 8.12
CA ASP A 110 -10.69 -9.25 8.37
C ASP A 110 -9.81 -9.53 7.14
N VAL A 111 -8.49 -9.42 7.32
CA VAL A 111 -7.50 -9.62 6.25
C VAL A 111 -6.32 -10.42 6.76
N GLY A 112 -5.68 -11.19 5.85
CA GLY A 112 -4.53 -12.04 6.15
C GLY A 112 -4.85 -13.48 5.82
N GLN A 113 -4.59 -14.39 6.75
CA GLN A 113 -4.96 -15.80 6.63
C GLN A 113 -5.26 -16.40 8.01
N ASP A 114 -6.31 -17.21 8.10
CA ASP A 114 -6.67 -18.02 9.26
C ASP A 114 -7.04 -19.45 8.85
N LYS A 115 -6.02 -20.29 8.60
CA LYS A 115 -6.13 -21.74 8.36
C LYS A 115 -5.80 -22.54 9.63
N ALA A 116 -5.90 -21.91 10.81
CA ALA A 116 -5.51 -22.47 12.10
C ALA A 116 -4.05 -22.97 12.17
N GLN A 117 -3.15 -22.41 11.36
CA GLN A 117 -1.72 -22.72 11.36
C GLN A 117 -0.96 -21.75 12.26
N ASN A 118 0.17 -22.18 12.83
CA ASN A 118 1.00 -21.30 13.68
C ASN A 118 1.73 -20.20 12.88
N THR A 119 1.76 -20.30 11.55
CA THR A 119 2.30 -19.29 10.63
C THR A 119 1.26 -18.25 10.23
N ASP A 120 -0.01 -18.48 10.54
CA ASP A 120 -1.09 -17.58 10.15
C ASP A 120 -1.06 -16.28 10.94
N TYR A 121 -1.36 -15.18 10.25
CA TYR A 121 -1.57 -13.88 10.85
C TYR A 121 -2.76 -13.24 10.17
N TYR A 122 -3.65 -12.69 10.98
CA TYR A 122 -4.81 -11.97 10.48
C TYR A 122 -5.09 -10.74 11.35
N LEU A 123 -5.48 -9.67 10.69
CA LEU A 123 -5.93 -8.44 11.31
C LEU A 123 -7.44 -8.43 11.20
N PHE A 124 -8.13 -8.46 12.34
CA PHE A 124 -9.58 -8.51 12.36
C PHE A 124 -10.19 -7.56 13.41
N GLY A 125 -11.45 -7.16 13.20
CA GLY A 125 -12.22 -6.34 14.12
C GLY A 125 -13.12 -5.34 13.39
N ASN A 126 -13.43 -4.21 14.03
CA ASN A 126 -14.25 -3.16 13.44
C ASN A 126 -13.46 -1.86 13.33
N ILE A 127 -13.38 -1.31 12.11
CA ILE A 127 -12.70 -0.04 11.85
C ILE A 127 -13.30 1.07 12.72
N GLY A 128 -12.45 1.92 13.29
CA GLY A 128 -12.84 3.03 14.17
C GLY A 128 -13.27 2.63 15.59
N LEU A 129 -13.32 1.33 15.91
CA LEU A 129 -13.65 0.84 17.25
C LEU A 129 -12.50 0.02 17.86
N SER A 130 -12.16 -1.11 17.22
CA SER A 130 -11.10 -2.00 17.69
C SER A 130 -10.64 -2.91 16.57
N LEU A 131 -9.33 -3.01 16.39
CA LEU A 131 -8.68 -3.97 15.52
C LEU A 131 -7.60 -4.70 16.31
N SER A 132 -7.45 -5.99 16.02
CA SER A 132 -6.48 -6.87 16.68
C SER A 132 -5.72 -7.70 15.65
N LEU A 133 -4.40 -7.68 15.74
CA LEU A 133 -3.54 -8.62 15.04
C LEU A 133 -3.48 -9.91 15.87
N ARG A 134 -3.84 -11.03 15.25
CA ARG A 134 -3.85 -12.34 15.91
C ARG A 134 -3.02 -13.37 15.15
N ASN A 135 -2.65 -14.41 15.89
CA ASN A 135 -2.06 -15.63 15.39
C ASN A 135 -2.63 -16.81 16.20
N PRO A 136 -3.04 -17.92 15.57
CA PRO A 136 -3.68 -19.04 16.27
C PRO A 136 -2.86 -19.61 17.44
N ALA A 137 -1.52 -19.60 17.35
CA ALA A 137 -0.64 -20.12 18.39
C ALA A 137 -0.32 -19.10 19.50
N LYS A 138 -0.52 -17.81 19.26
CA LYS A 138 -0.15 -16.72 20.19
C LYS A 138 -1.34 -15.97 20.78
N GLY A 139 -2.53 -16.13 20.21
CA GLY A 139 -3.69 -15.31 20.52
C GLY A 139 -3.54 -13.90 19.95
N THR A 140 -4.01 -12.89 20.69
CA THR A 140 -3.83 -11.47 20.32
C THR A 140 -2.39 -11.06 20.52
N ILE A 141 -1.75 -10.64 19.42
CA ILE A 141 -0.36 -10.18 19.40
C ILE A 141 -0.31 -8.69 19.73
N ASP A 142 -1.18 -7.91 19.08
CA ASP A 142 -1.27 -6.48 19.26
C ASP A 142 -2.68 -6.00 18.88
N GLN A 143 -3.05 -4.80 19.31
CA GLN A 143 -4.35 -4.22 19.07
C GLN A 143 -4.27 -2.70 19.06
N ASN A 144 -5.26 -2.04 18.47
CA ASN A 144 -5.48 -0.60 18.62
C ASN A 144 -6.98 -0.27 18.66
N ASN A 145 -7.30 1.02 18.67
CA ASN A 145 -8.67 1.56 18.64
C ASN A 145 -9.37 1.48 17.28
N GLY A 146 -8.93 0.58 16.39
CA GLY A 146 -9.48 0.44 15.05
C GLY A 146 -9.01 1.48 14.05
N LEU A 147 -7.98 2.27 14.38
CA LEU A 147 -7.40 3.24 13.45
C LEU A 147 -6.61 2.53 12.35
N ILE A 148 -6.94 2.86 11.11
CA ILE A 148 -6.27 2.44 9.89
C ILE A 148 -6.18 3.65 8.97
N SER A 149 -5.04 3.83 8.31
CA SER A 149 -4.83 4.92 7.36
C SER A 149 -4.86 4.37 5.95
N VAL A 150 -5.58 5.02 5.03
CA VAL A 150 -5.53 4.70 3.60
C VAL A 150 -4.78 5.79 2.87
N THR A 151 -3.87 5.40 1.99
CA THR A 151 -3.12 6.33 1.12
C THR A 151 -3.22 5.89 -0.32
N SER A 152 -3.40 6.85 -1.22
CA SER A 152 -3.41 6.59 -2.65
C SER A 152 -1.99 6.43 -3.18
N THR A 153 -1.77 5.44 -4.04
CA THR A 153 -0.65 5.45 -4.96
C THR A 153 -1.13 6.04 -6.28
N THR A 154 -0.30 6.85 -6.93
CA THR A 154 -0.67 7.55 -8.17
C THR A 154 -1.30 6.57 -9.19
N PRO A 155 -2.38 6.95 -9.90
CA PRO A 155 -2.97 6.11 -10.94
C PRO A 155 -1.90 5.63 -11.91
N VAL A 156 -1.96 4.38 -12.33
CA VAL A 156 -1.14 3.89 -13.45
C VAL A 156 -1.55 4.74 -14.65
N PRO A 157 -0.65 5.58 -15.22
CA PRO A 157 -0.99 6.33 -16.42
C PRO A 157 -1.39 5.32 -17.49
N GLU A 158 -2.48 5.57 -18.20
CA GLU A 158 -2.80 4.77 -19.38
C GLU A 158 -1.54 4.64 -20.25
N PRO A 159 -1.24 3.45 -20.82
CA PRO A 159 -0.15 3.34 -21.77
C PRO A 159 -0.38 4.43 -22.82
N LEU A 160 0.58 5.35 -22.96
CA LEU A 160 0.52 6.44 -23.93
C LEU A 160 0.01 5.88 -25.26
N THR A 161 -1.26 6.13 -25.57
CA THR A 161 -1.72 5.94 -26.93
C THR A 161 -0.93 6.95 -27.75
N THR A 162 -0.02 6.41 -28.56
CA THR A 162 1.13 7.02 -29.21
C THR A 162 0.89 8.45 -29.72
N GLY A 163 1.66 9.43 -29.23
CA GLY A 163 1.56 10.80 -29.72
C GLY A 163 2.45 11.83 -29.02
N GLY A 164 3.74 11.51 -28.84
CA GLY A 164 4.85 12.40 -28.45
C GLY A 164 4.56 13.73 -27.75
N THR A 165 4.78 13.81 -26.44
CA THR A 165 5.56 14.92 -25.83
C THR A 165 6.10 14.47 -24.48
N VAL A 166 7.42 14.37 -24.35
CA VAL A 166 8.08 14.17 -23.06
C VAL A 166 8.06 15.51 -22.32
N LEU A 167 7.15 15.67 -21.36
CA LEU A 167 7.26 16.73 -20.35
C LEU A 167 8.11 16.21 -19.18
N ALA A 168 9.43 16.13 -19.41
CA ALA A 168 10.40 16.03 -18.33
C ALA A 168 10.60 17.44 -17.75
N GLY A 169 9.78 17.78 -16.74
CA GLY A 169 9.95 18.99 -15.96
C GLY A 169 11.21 18.92 -15.11
N GLY A 170 12.23 19.65 -15.54
CA GLY A 170 13.19 20.36 -14.69
C GLY A 170 14.25 19.53 -13.97
N ILE A 171 15.48 19.61 -14.46
CA ILE A 171 16.69 19.99 -13.70
C ILE A 171 17.74 20.38 -14.75
N GLY A 172 18.30 21.58 -14.58
CA GLY A 172 18.90 22.35 -15.65
C GLY A 172 20.30 21.95 -16.10
N TRP A 173 20.65 22.42 -17.29
CA TRP A 173 22.00 22.93 -17.59
C TRP A 173 21.94 23.67 -18.94
N LEU A 174 22.14 24.98 -18.94
CA LEU A 174 22.44 25.71 -20.17
C LEU A 174 23.66 26.59 -19.92
N VAL A 175 24.82 26.01 -20.22
CA VAL A 175 26.09 26.71 -20.33
C VAL A 175 26.47 26.81 -21.81
N ARG A 176 26.73 28.06 -22.22
CA ARG A 176 27.48 28.54 -23.39
C ARG A 176 26.86 28.36 -24.78
N LYS A 177 26.30 29.46 -25.29
CA LYS A 177 26.36 29.81 -26.72
C LYS A 177 27.78 30.24 -27.08
N GLN A 178 28.43 29.48 -27.95
CA GLN A 178 29.47 30.01 -28.82
C GLN A 178 28.95 30.01 -30.26
N ALA A 179 29.07 31.21 -30.84
CA ALA A 179 29.47 31.50 -32.22
C ALA A 179 28.59 31.05 -33.41
N ASN A 180 28.10 32.10 -34.07
CA ASN A 180 28.35 32.39 -35.49
C ASN A 180 27.60 31.63 -36.60
N ALA A 181 26.75 32.43 -37.22
CA ALA A 181 26.87 32.88 -38.62
C ALA A 181 26.16 32.09 -39.72
N GLN A 182 25.60 32.92 -40.62
CA GLN A 182 25.04 32.65 -41.94
C GLN A 182 23.63 32.04 -41.91
N THR A 183 22.63 32.49 -42.66
CA THR A 183 22.49 33.28 -43.90
C THR A 183 21.03 33.83 -43.86
N LYS A 184 20.53 34.88 -44.53
CA LYS A 184 20.55 35.26 -45.95
C LYS A 184 19.63 36.50 -46.06
N ALA A 185 20.08 37.53 -46.77
CA ALA A 185 19.36 38.23 -47.83
C ALA A 185 20.36 39.18 -48.50
#